data_AF-A0A7Y2ZZU7-F1
#
_entry.id   AF-A0A7Y2ZZU7-F1
#
_cell.length_a   1.000
_cell.length_b   1.000
_cell.length_c   1.000
_cell.angle_alpha   90.00
_cell.angle_beta   90.00
_cell.angle_gamma   90.00
#
_symmetry.space_group_name_H-M   'P 1'
#
loop_
_entity.id
_entity.type
_entity.pdbx_description
1 polymer ?
#
loop_
_entity_poly.entity_id
_entity_poly.type
_entity_poly.pdbx_seq_one_letter_code
_entity_poly.pdbx_strand_id
1 'polypeptide(L)'
;AQDGMLVTMDGLEVLGEGGSINIDGTAFTVDAKGNVSVDGNLVDTIKIVGFEQPDGLKKAGNSLFTIVDNNTVEIKAENTGVSQGFIELSNVNAISMITEMVEVLRGYESYQKAIKTADEANAKAINDIGRV
;
A
#
# COMPACT_ATOMS: atom_id res chain seq x y z
N ALA A 1 21.43 14.72 6.57
CA ALA A 1 21.22 14.86 5.13
C ALA A 1 22.36 15.72 4.60
N GLN A 2 23.34 15.12 3.93
CA GLN A 2 24.66 15.75 3.77
C GLN A 2 24.97 16.28 2.36
N ASP A 3 24.15 16.07 1.32
CA ASP A 3 24.53 16.44 -0.06
C ASP A 3 23.42 17.03 -0.94
N GLY A 4 22.49 17.84 -0.40
CA GLY A 4 21.47 18.52 -1.22
C GLY A 4 20.41 17.61 -1.86
N MET A 5 20.53 16.29 -1.77
CA MET A 5 19.63 15.33 -2.40
C MET A 5 18.20 15.36 -1.85
N LEU A 6 17.23 15.23 -2.76
CA LEU A 6 15.83 15.05 -2.42
C LEU A 6 15.60 13.63 -1.91
N VAL A 7 15.21 13.52 -0.63
CA VAL A 7 14.94 12.24 0.03
C VAL A 7 13.52 12.19 0.61
N THR A 8 12.96 10.98 0.69
CA THR A 8 11.70 10.71 1.38
C THR A 8 11.88 10.79 2.90
N MET A 9 10.78 10.72 3.66
CA MET A 9 10.84 10.66 5.14
C MET A 9 11.64 9.46 5.66
N ASP A 10 11.70 8.38 4.88
CA ASP A 10 12.45 7.17 5.19
C ASP A 10 13.94 7.28 4.78
N GLY A 11 14.38 8.42 4.25
CA GLY A 11 15.75 8.67 3.82
C GLY A 11 16.12 8.06 2.47
N LEU A 12 15.13 7.61 1.69
CA LEU A 12 15.35 7.08 0.34
C LEU A 12 15.41 8.21 -0.68
N GLU A 13 16.33 8.11 -1.63
CA GLU A 13 16.49 9.11 -2.69
C GLU A 13 15.30 9.09 -3.67
N VAL A 14 14.85 10.28 -4.05
CA VAL A 14 13.82 10.45 -5.08
C VAL A 14 14.51 10.48 -6.44
N LEU A 15 14.05 9.61 -7.34
CA LEU A 15 14.57 9.51 -8.70
C LEU A 15 13.78 10.43 -9.65
N GLY A 16 14.52 11.23 -10.40
CA GLY A 16 14.06 11.93 -11.59
C GLY A 16 14.39 11.18 -12.87
N GLU A 17 14.13 11.82 -14.00
CA GLU A 17 14.49 11.29 -15.32
C GLU A 17 16.01 11.23 -15.51
N GLY A 18 16.77 12.11 -14.85
CA GLY A 18 18.23 12.16 -14.89
C GLY A 18 18.96 11.33 -13.83
N GLY A 19 18.24 10.71 -12.88
CA GLY A 19 18.81 10.03 -11.71
C GLY A 19 18.35 10.65 -10.40
N SER A 20 19.12 10.53 -9.32
CA SER A 20 18.77 11.13 -8.04
C SER A 20 18.71 12.66 -8.15
N ILE A 21 17.64 13.27 -7.64
CA ILE A 21 17.40 14.71 -7.78
C ILE A 21 18.20 15.47 -6.72
N ASN A 22 19.13 16.32 -7.17
CA ASN A 22 19.88 17.20 -6.27
C ASN A 22 19.22 18.58 -6.16
N ILE A 23 19.01 19.07 -4.94
CA ILE A 23 18.46 20.38 -4.62
C ILE A 23 19.58 21.25 -4.05
N ASP A 24 20.38 21.82 -4.94
CA ASP A 24 21.41 22.81 -4.60
C ASP A 24 20.80 24.22 -4.61
N GLY A 25 20.07 24.59 -3.56
CA GLY A 25 19.47 25.91 -3.44
C GLY A 25 18.64 26.12 -2.17
N THR A 26 18.00 27.28 -2.07
CA THR A 26 17.24 27.68 -0.87
C THR A 26 15.77 27.28 -0.91
N ALA A 27 15.15 27.33 -2.10
CA ALA A 27 13.76 26.98 -2.29
C ALA A 27 13.57 26.13 -3.54
N PHE A 28 12.77 25.08 -3.43
CA PHE A 28 12.36 24.26 -4.56
C PHE A 28 10.84 24.27 -4.73
N THR A 29 10.39 24.18 -5.98
CA THR A 29 8.98 24.05 -6.35
C THR A 29 8.82 22.87 -7.29
N VAL A 30 7.67 22.22 -7.22
CA VAL A 30 7.31 21.10 -8.11
C VAL A 30 6.02 21.43 -8.82
N ASP A 31 6.06 21.44 -10.15
CA ASP A 31 4.87 21.74 -10.95
C ASP A 31 3.94 20.51 -11.10
N ALA A 32 2.77 20.73 -11.70
CA ALA A 32 1.79 19.67 -11.92
C ALA A 32 2.28 18.52 -12.81
N LYS A 33 3.34 18.73 -13.60
CA LYS A 33 3.96 17.72 -14.46
C LYS A 33 5.10 16.99 -13.76
N GLY A 34 5.39 17.32 -12.49
CA GLY A 34 6.49 16.75 -11.73
C GLY A 34 7.84 17.41 -11.99
N ASN A 35 7.88 18.55 -12.70
CA ASN A 35 9.12 19.29 -12.92
C ASN A 35 9.55 19.98 -11.64
N VAL A 36 10.79 19.72 -11.22
CA VAL A 36 11.42 20.26 -10.03
C VAL A 36 12.27 21.46 -10.43
N SER A 37 11.91 22.63 -9.90
CA SER A 37 12.68 23.86 -10.09
C SER A 37 13.28 24.32 -8.77
N VAL A 38 14.54 24.74 -8.79
CA VAL A 38 15.26 25.28 -7.63
C VAL A 38 15.64 26.72 -7.93
N ASP A 39 15.24 27.63 -7.04
CA ASP A 39 15.43 29.08 -7.18
C ASP A 39 15.02 29.62 -8.58
N GLY A 40 13.99 29.00 -9.19
CA GLY A 40 13.44 29.38 -10.49
C GLY A 40 14.04 28.68 -11.71
N ASN A 41 15.09 27.86 -11.55
CA ASN A 41 15.68 27.08 -12.63
C ASN A 41 15.21 25.63 -12.60
N LEU A 42 14.82 25.09 -13.75
CA LEU A 42 14.47 23.67 -13.88
C LEU A 42 15.71 22.81 -13.65
N VAL A 43 15.64 21.88 -12.69
CA VAL A 43 16.74 20.98 -12.34
C VAL A 43 16.51 19.58 -12.91
N ASP A 44 15.34 19.00 -12.64
CA ASP A 44 14.96 17.66 -13.13
C ASP A 44 13.43 17.50 -13.10
N THR A 45 12.93 16.37 -13.58
CA THR A 45 11.52 15.96 -13.51
C THR A 45 11.42 14.67 -12.71
N ILE A 46 10.53 14.62 -11.73
CA ILE A 46 10.28 13.40 -10.93
C ILE A 46 9.84 12.28 -11.88
N LYS A 47 10.49 11.13 -11.77
CA LYS A 47 10.17 9.96 -12.59
C LYS A 47 8.90 9.30 -12.05
N ILE A 48 7.80 9.43 -12.80
CA ILE A 48 6.52 8.81 -12.46
C ILE A 48 6.30 7.62 -13.38
N VAL A 49 6.16 6.46 -12.76
CA VAL A 49 6.12 5.18 -13.45
C VAL A 49 4.77 4.49 -13.22
N GLY A 50 4.28 3.83 -14.26
CA GLY A 50 3.10 2.98 -14.22
C GLY A 50 3.48 1.54 -14.50
N PHE A 51 2.51 0.64 -14.33
CA PHE A 51 2.68 -0.79 -14.59
C PHE A 51 1.42 -1.31 -15.28
N GLU A 52 1.57 -2.05 -16.38
CA GLU A 52 0.42 -2.67 -17.08
C GLU A 52 -0.24 -3.78 -16.26
N GLN A 53 0.57 -4.52 -15.47
CA GLN A 53 0.14 -5.61 -14.61
C GLN A 53 0.49 -5.32 -13.15
N PRO A 54 -0.40 -4.66 -12.38
CA PRO A 54 -0.16 -4.36 -10.97
C PRO A 54 0.00 -5.60 -10.07
N ASP A 55 -0.55 -6.74 -10.48
CA ASP A 55 -0.47 -8.01 -9.72
C ASP A 55 0.97 -8.55 -9.58
N GLY A 56 1.88 -8.11 -10.46
CA GLY A 56 3.30 -8.44 -10.38
C GLY A 56 4.08 -7.60 -9.37
N LEU A 57 3.42 -6.66 -8.67
CA LEU A 57 4.00 -5.88 -7.59
C LEU A 57 3.73 -6.53 -6.24
N LYS A 58 4.77 -6.62 -5.42
CA LYS A 58 4.66 -7.03 -4.03
C LYS A 58 5.02 -5.88 -3.12
N LYS A 59 4.28 -5.74 -2.01
CA LYS A 59 4.60 -4.79 -0.96
C LYS A 59 5.95 -5.13 -0.33
N ALA A 60 6.89 -4.19 -0.36
CA ALA A 60 8.25 -4.33 0.19
C ALA A 60 8.39 -3.77 1.62
N GLY A 61 7.33 -3.15 2.15
CA GLY A 61 7.31 -2.47 3.45
C GLY A 61 6.79 -1.04 3.31
N ASN A 62 6.29 -0.42 4.38
CA ASN A 62 5.70 0.92 4.37
C ASN A 62 4.69 1.11 3.22
N SER A 63 4.93 2.09 2.35
CA SER A 63 4.18 2.33 1.10
C SER A 63 5.01 1.98 -0.15
N LEU A 64 6.05 1.15 0.01
CA LEU A 64 6.96 0.74 -1.06
C LEU A 64 6.50 -0.58 -1.71
N PHE A 65 6.72 -0.66 -3.01
CA PHE A 65 6.43 -1.82 -3.84
C PHE A 65 7.69 -2.26 -4.59
N THR A 66 7.79 -3.55 -4.84
CA THR A 66 8.87 -4.16 -5.63
C THR A 66 8.28 -5.10 -6.67
N ILE A 67 8.92 -5.17 -7.83
CA ILE A 67 8.53 -6.07 -8.91
C ILE A 67 9.01 -7.48 -8.54
N VAL A 68 8.08 -8.43 -8.52
CA VAL A 68 8.40 -9.84 -8.26
C VAL A 68 8.22 -10.74 -9.49
N ASP A 69 7.42 -10.30 -10.47
CA ASP A 69 7.28 -10.96 -11.75
C ASP A 69 8.13 -10.23 -12.80
N ASN A 70 9.07 -10.95 -13.42
CA ASN A 70 9.94 -10.42 -14.47
C ASN A 70 9.19 -9.98 -15.73
N ASN A 71 7.92 -10.37 -15.90
CA ASN A 71 7.08 -9.90 -17.00
C ASN A 71 6.45 -8.53 -16.73
N THR A 72 6.53 -8.03 -15.50
CA THR A 72 6.02 -6.69 -15.16
C THR A 72 7.01 -5.64 -15.64
N VAL A 73 6.60 -4.89 -16.66
CA VAL A 73 7.42 -3.83 -17.25
C VAL A 73 6.97 -2.48 -16.72
N GLU A 74 7.97 -1.66 -16.36
CA GLU A 74 7.77 -0.26 -16.05
C GLU A 74 7.38 0.51 -17.31
N ILE A 75 6.24 1.20 -17.27
CA ILE A 75 5.79 2.08 -18.35
C ILE A 75 5.76 3.53 -17.86
N LYS A 76 5.75 4.47 -18.80
CA LYS A 76 5.51 5.88 -18.45
C LYS A 76 4.06 6.02 -17.98
N ALA A 77 3.87 6.63 -16.80
CA ALA A 77 2.52 6.81 -16.28
C ALA A 77 1.76 7.86 -17.10
N GLU A 78 0.60 7.50 -17.63
CA GLU A 78 -0.28 8.41 -18.36
C GLU A 78 -1.28 9.10 -17.43
N ASN A 79 -1.72 10.31 -17.79
CA ASN A 79 -2.71 11.10 -17.02
C ASN A 79 -2.37 11.31 -15.55
N THR A 80 -1.07 11.38 -15.23
CA THR A 80 -0.59 11.67 -13.87
C THR A 80 -0.31 13.14 -13.68
N GLY A 81 -0.42 13.59 -12.43
CA GLY A 81 -0.04 14.95 -12.04
C GLY A 81 0.43 14.99 -10.60
N VAL A 82 1.34 15.92 -10.32
CA VAL A 82 1.89 16.12 -8.97
C VAL A 82 1.21 17.32 -8.33
N SER A 83 0.92 17.26 -7.03
CA SER A 83 0.39 18.40 -6.28
C SER A 83 1.24 18.64 -5.05
N GLN A 84 2.11 19.65 -5.13
CA GLN A 84 2.99 20.02 -4.03
C GLN A 84 2.18 20.46 -2.80
N GLY A 85 2.55 19.97 -1.61
CA GLY A 85 1.90 20.32 -0.34
C GLY A 85 0.66 19.48 0.00
N PHE A 86 0.31 18.50 -0.82
CA PHE A 86 -0.78 17.55 -0.55
C PHE A 86 -0.21 16.19 -0.12
N ILE A 87 -1.00 15.46 0.68
CA ILE A 87 -0.70 14.09 1.11
C ILE A 87 -1.82 13.19 0.60
N GLU A 88 -1.47 12.10 -0.06
CA GLU A 88 -2.43 11.07 -0.48
C GLU A 88 -2.86 10.24 0.74
N LEU A 89 -4.17 10.08 0.91
CA LEU A 89 -4.77 9.28 1.98
C LEU A 89 -5.24 7.93 1.44
N SER A 90 -5.36 6.95 2.33
CA SER A 90 -5.90 5.64 1.98
C SER A 90 -7.33 5.75 1.45
N ASN A 91 -7.64 4.99 0.41
CA ASN A 91 -9.00 4.85 -0.14
C ASN A 91 -9.93 3.98 0.72
N VAL A 92 -9.53 3.63 1.95
CA VAL A 92 -10.24 2.69 2.82
C VAL A 92 -11.24 3.43 3.71
N ASN A 93 -12.50 2.97 3.69
CA ASN A 93 -13.51 3.44 4.62
C ASN A 93 -13.48 2.61 5.92
N ALA A 94 -13.00 3.21 7.01
CA ALA A 94 -12.85 2.55 8.30
C ALA A 94 -14.16 1.93 8.84
N ILE A 95 -15.32 2.57 8.59
CA ILE A 95 -16.61 2.07 9.08
C ILE A 95 -16.98 0.77 8.38
N SER A 96 -16.86 0.74 7.04
CA SER A 96 -17.15 -0.44 6.24
C SER A 96 -16.24 -1.62 6.61
N MET A 97 -14.96 -1.35 6.88
CA MET A 97 -14.02 -2.39 7.29
C MET A 97 -14.37 -2.98 8.66
N ILE A 98 -14.84 -2.16 9.61
CA ILE A 98 -15.27 -2.65 10.92
C ILE A 98 -16.52 -3.52 10.77
N THR A 99 -17.47 -3.14 9.92
CA THR A 99 -18.68 -3.95 9.70
C THR A 99 -18.35 -5.32 9.10
N GLU A 100 -17.44 -5.36 8.12
CA GLU A 100 -16.97 -6.62 7.53
C GLU A 100 -16.25 -7.49 8.57
N MET A 101 -15.40 -6.89 9.42
CA MET A 101 -14.76 -7.61 10.53
C MET A 101 -15.78 -8.19 11.52
N VAL A 102 -16.83 -7.43 11.86
CA VAL A 102 -17.91 -7.91 12.75
C VAL A 102 -18.69 -9.06 12.12
N GLU A 103 -18.95 -9.03 10.81
CA GLU A 103 -19.60 -10.13 10.10
C GLU A 103 -18.74 -11.41 10.14
N VAL A 104 -17.43 -11.28 9.90
CA VAL A 104 -16.49 -12.41 10.01
C VAL A 104 -16.47 -12.99 11.43
N LEU A 105 -16.43 -12.14 12.45
CA LEU A 105 -16.45 -12.57 13.86
C LEU A 105 -17.76 -13.30 14.22
N ARG A 106 -18.92 -12.77 13.80
CA ARG A 106 -20.21 -13.43 14.02
C ARG A 106 -20.33 -14.76 13.29
N GLY A 107 -19.77 -14.84 12.08
CA GLY A 107 -19.67 -16.10 11.33
C GLY A 107 -18.85 -17.13 12.11
N TYR A 108 -17.68 -16.72 12.61
CA TYR A 108 -16.82 -17.57 13.43
C TYR A 108 -17.50 -18.05 14.73
N GLU A 109 -18.15 -17.16 15.47
CA GLU A 109 -18.94 -17.51 16.66
C GLU A 109 -20.06 -18.50 16.35
N SER A 110 -20.75 -18.32 15.23
CA SER A 110 -21.82 -19.22 14.79
C SER A 110 -21.27 -20.61 14.47
N TYR A 111 -20.12 -20.70 13.79
CA TYR A 111 -19.46 -21.98 13.52
C TYR A 111 -18.99 -22.66 14.82
N GLN A 112 -18.40 -21.93 15.75
CA GLN A 112 -18.01 -22.49 17.06
C GLN A 112 -19.23 -23.04 17.83
N LYS A 113 -20.35 -22.31 17.81
CA LYS A 113 -21.58 -22.75 18.47
C LYS A 113 -22.17 -24.00 17.82
N ALA A 114 -22.11 -24.09 16.49
CA ALA A 114 -22.55 -25.28 15.76
C ALA A 114 -21.69 -26.50 16.11
N ILE A 115 -20.36 -26.35 16.16
CA ILE A 115 -19.42 -27.40 16.57
C ILE A 115 -19.73 -27.87 17.99
N LYS A 116 -19.87 -26.93 18.94
CA LYS A 116 -20.17 -27.27 20.33
C LYS A 116 -21.50 -28.03 20.46
N THR A 117 -22.53 -27.61 19.74
CA THR A 117 -23.82 -28.32 19.71
C THR A 117 -23.67 -29.74 19.15
N ALA A 118 -22.86 -29.92 18.12
CA ALA A 118 -22.58 -31.23 17.55
C ALA A 118 -21.81 -32.13 18.53
N ASP A 119 -20.82 -31.58 19.25
CA ASP A 119 -20.06 -32.30 20.28
C ASP A 119 -20.94 -32.71 21.46
N GLU A 120 -21.83 -31.83 21.92
CA GLU A 120 -22.81 -32.13 22.96
C GLU A 120 -23.77 -33.25 22.53
N ALA A 121 -24.24 -33.23 21.29
CA ALA A 121 -25.08 -34.29 20.73
C ALA A 121 -24.34 -35.63 20.66
N ASN A 122 -23.09 -35.63 20.21
CA ASN A 122 -22.23 -36.81 20.16
C ASN A 122 -21.96 -37.38 21.56
N ALA A 123 -21.61 -36.52 22.53
CA ALA A 123 -21.37 -36.92 23.90
C ALA A 123 -22.62 -37.56 24.54
N LYS A 124 -23.81 -37.02 24.26
CA LYS A 124 -25.06 -37.60 24.75
C LYS A 124 -25.32 -38.99 24.14
N ALA A 125 -25.15 -39.13 22.82
CA ALA A 125 -25.31 -40.41 22.14
C ALA A 125 -24.37 -41.50 22.69
N ILE A 126 -23.11 -41.16 22.97
CA ILE A 126 -22.13 -42.09 23.56
C ILE A 126 -22.55 -42.52 24.97
N ASN A 127 -22.97 -41.59 25.82
CA ASN A 127 -23.37 -41.89 27.19
C ASN A 127 -24.67 -42.73 27.24
N ASP A 128 -25.63 -42.47 26.36
CA ASP A 128 -26.89 -43.21 26.31
C ASP A 128 -26.69 -44.65 25.79
N ILE A 129 -25.71 -44.92 24.92
CA ILE A 129 -25.36 -46.27 24.46
C ILE A 129 -24.47 -47.03 25.46
N GLY A 130 -23.65 -46.34 26.25
CA GLY A 130 -22.84 -46.96 27.33
C GLY A 130 -23.66 -47.40 28.55
N ARG A 131 -24.95 -47.06 28.61
CA ARG A 131 -25.88 -47.43 29.68
C ARG A 131 -26.85 -48.52 29.20
N VAL A 132 -26.30 -49.67 28.82
CA VAL A 132 -27.00 -50.96 28.65
C VAL A 132 -26.12 -52.09 29.14
#